data_AF-A0A939HRX6-F1
#
_entry.id   AF-A0A939HRX6-F1
#
_cell.length_a   1.000
_cell.length_b   1.000
_cell.length_c   1.000
_cell.angle_alpha   90.00
_cell.angle_beta   90.00
_cell.angle_gamma   90.00
#
_symmetry.space_group_name_H-M   'P 1'
#
loop_
_entity.id
_entity.type
_entity.pdbx_description
1 polymer ?
#
loop_
_entity_poly.entity_id
_entity_poly.type
_entity_poly.pdbx_seq_one_letter_code
_entity_poly.pdbx_strand_id
1 'polypeptide(L)'
;MLTSSVVAGGLVGLAVSFRNLPDVRILRNYVPEETSYIYDIKGQVLTRLHDEANREVVSLDRISPHLKRAVLAIEDSRFYDHPGINPNSVARAFIANWEEGEVVEGGSTLTMQLVKNLFLSPDRNFTRKVAEAVLALRLEQILTKQQILELYLNQVYWGHNTYGVQTAAQSYFNKKAADLNLAESALMAGIIQAPEGFSPFINSPLAKERQFLVLSRMKELGWITAEEETEARAQPLLVGRPTSFGKSEIPYLTDAVVKELSDRFGKEAVLNGGMRVQTTIDLNFQRMAERVVSEWHTQLYYQGVFYNYNQGQIALVAVDPRTHFVKAMVGGLDFTESNYNRALMAQRQPGSAFKPFVYYTAFASGRYTPKSIVDDTKKTYWDGKEYYTPKNYNEKYSGPVSIRKALELSLNVPAVKIGQAVGLDKVIEVVRTLGIKSPIEPVISLPLGAVDLTPLEMASAFATFANNGWHSDPTFIVQITDSNGDVLLDNTPEPQRVLDPWAVATLNDVLQGVINNGTGKAAKMEGRPAAGKTGTTSSSRDIWFVGYVPQLSVAFWVGNDDYKPLRDKATGGQYVAPIWRDFMRQALANEPVQNFRKAWEFPRPR
;
A
#
# COMPACT_ATOMS: atom_id res chain seq x y z
N MET A 1 64.78 22.67 -18.38
CA MET A 1 64.62 21.78 -17.19
C MET A 1 63.35 22.08 -16.43
N LEU A 2 63.01 23.34 -16.11
CA LEU A 2 61.73 23.68 -15.47
C LEU A 2 60.48 23.27 -16.26
N THR A 3 60.49 23.43 -17.59
CA THR A 3 59.37 23.04 -18.47
C THR A 3 59.16 21.53 -18.52
N SER A 4 60.23 20.74 -18.61
CA SER A 4 60.17 19.28 -18.60
C SER A 4 59.72 18.72 -17.25
N SER A 5 60.14 19.33 -16.14
CA SER A 5 59.69 18.93 -14.79
C SER A 5 58.23 19.28 -14.54
N VAL A 6 57.73 20.41 -15.06
CA VAL A 6 56.30 20.77 -14.98
C VAL A 6 55.45 19.84 -15.83
N VAL A 7 55.89 19.48 -17.04
CA VAL A 7 55.18 18.53 -17.90
C VAL A 7 55.18 17.12 -17.29
N ALA A 8 56.32 16.65 -16.80
CA ALA A 8 56.42 15.33 -16.15
C ALA A 8 55.62 15.27 -14.84
N GLY A 9 55.70 16.31 -14.01
CA GLY A 9 54.91 16.43 -12.78
C GLY A 9 53.40 16.52 -13.06
N GLY A 10 53.00 17.24 -14.12
CA GLY A 10 51.62 17.30 -14.59
C GLY A 10 51.10 15.96 -15.11
N LEU A 11 51.91 15.23 -15.87
CA LEU A 11 51.57 13.90 -16.38
C LEU A 11 51.48 12.84 -15.26
N VAL A 12 52.37 12.89 -14.27
CA VAL A 12 52.31 12.02 -13.09
C VAL A 12 51.10 12.37 -12.22
N GLY A 13 50.81 13.65 -12.00
CA GLY A 13 49.61 14.11 -11.31
C GLY A 13 48.31 13.67 -12.01
N LEU A 14 48.27 13.76 -13.34
CA LEU A 14 47.17 13.24 -14.16
C LEU A 14 47.05 11.70 -14.04
N ALA A 15 48.16 10.97 -14.14
CA ALA A 15 48.17 9.52 -14.04
C ALA A 15 47.72 9.00 -12.66
N VAL A 16 48.06 9.71 -11.58
CA VAL A 16 47.58 9.41 -10.23
C VAL A 16 46.09 9.74 -10.09
N SER A 17 45.63 10.87 -10.66
CA SER A 17 44.21 11.25 -10.70
C SER A 17 43.34 10.24 -11.47
N PHE A 18 43.91 9.57 -12.48
CA PHE A 18 43.21 8.57 -13.29
C PHE A 18 43.14 7.16 -12.70
N ARG A 19 43.94 6.84 -11.66
CA ARG A 19 43.96 5.50 -11.06
C ARG A 19 42.67 5.11 -10.34
N ASN A 20 41.91 6.10 -9.84
CA ASN A 20 40.71 5.88 -9.03
C ASN A 20 39.42 6.37 -9.71
N LEU A 21 39.43 6.55 -11.03
CA LEU A 21 38.19 6.93 -11.73
C LEU A 21 37.20 5.76 -11.77
N PRO A 22 35.90 6.02 -11.53
CA PRO A 22 34.87 5.00 -11.64
C PRO A 22 34.77 4.43 -13.04
N ASP A 23 34.37 3.16 -13.12
CA ASP A 23 34.21 2.46 -14.38
C ASP A 23 32.86 2.80 -15.02
N VAL A 24 32.89 3.56 -16.12
CA VAL A 24 31.66 3.95 -16.85
C VAL A 24 30.91 2.76 -17.45
N ARG A 25 31.55 1.59 -17.61
CA ARG A 25 30.92 0.39 -18.19
C ARG A 25 29.74 -0.11 -17.37
N ILE A 26 29.68 0.24 -16.08
CA ILE A 26 28.51 -0.06 -15.25
C ILE A 26 27.22 0.56 -15.81
N LEU A 27 27.33 1.66 -16.58
CA LEU A 27 26.18 2.31 -17.21
C LEU A 27 25.55 1.54 -18.37
N ARG A 28 26.17 0.46 -18.85
CA ARG A 28 25.54 -0.42 -19.86
C ARG A 28 24.30 -1.12 -19.34
N ASN A 29 24.29 -1.43 -18.04
CA ASN A 29 23.19 -2.12 -17.34
C ASN A 29 22.65 -1.27 -16.19
N TYR A 30 22.92 0.04 -16.21
CA TYR A 30 22.44 0.92 -15.16
C TYR A 30 20.94 1.14 -15.33
N VAL A 31 20.21 0.77 -14.28
CA VAL A 31 18.80 1.09 -14.12
C VAL A 31 18.74 2.29 -13.17
N PRO A 32 18.25 3.46 -13.62
CA PRO A 32 18.07 4.61 -12.74
C PRO A 32 17.17 4.25 -11.57
N GLU A 33 17.43 4.83 -10.40
CA GLU A 33 16.50 4.74 -9.27
C GLU A 33 15.13 5.27 -9.70
N GLU A 34 14.08 4.51 -9.44
CA GLU A 34 12.73 4.82 -9.83
C GLU A 34 11.79 4.81 -8.62
N THR A 35 10.89 5.78 -8.59
CA THR A 35 9.79 5.83 -7.63
C THR A 35 8.93 4.58 -7.81
N SER A 36 8.69 3.88 -6.71
CA SER A 36 7.66 2.84 -6.66
C SER A 36 6.29 3.46 -6.41
N TYR A 37 5.26 2.89 -7.01
CA TYR A 37 3.89 3.36 -6.92
C TYR A 37 2.99 2.27 -6.37
N ILE A 38 2.15 2.63 -5.40
CA ILE A 38 1.07 1.76 -4.91
C ILE A 38 -0.24 2.28 -5.49
N TYR A 39 -1.00 1.40 -6.14
CA TYR A 39 -2.27 1.71 -6.80
C TYR A 39 -3.44 1.01 -6.11
N ASP A 40 -4.60 1.66 -6.13
CA ASP A 40 -5.88 1.04 -5.84
C ASP A 40 -6.26 0.10 -7.00
N ILE A 41 -7.22 -0.81 -6.78
CA ILE A 41 -7.67 -1.84 -7.75
C ILE A 41 -8.10 -1.30 -9.12
N LYS A 42 -8.35 0.01 -9.24
CA LYS A 42 -8.75 0.71 -10.47
C LYS A 42 -7.60 1.46 -11.14
N GLY A 43 -6.38 1.38 -10.60
CA GLY A 43 -5.19 2.04 -11.11
C GLY A 43 -5.00 3.46 -10.58
N GLN A 44 -5.75 3.91 -9.56
CA GLN A 44 -5.52 5.20 -8.93
C GLN A 44 -4.32 5.13 -7.98
N VAL A 45 -3.38 6.08 -8.08
CA VAL A 45 -2.22 6.15 -7.19
C VAL A 45 -2.68 6.43 -5.74
N LEU A 46 -2.35 5.52 -4.83
CA LEU A 46 -2.58 5.64 -3.39
C LEU A 46 -1.40 6.31 -2.68
N THR A 47 -0.17 5.98 -3.08
CA THR A 47 1.06 6.62 -2.60
C THR A 47 2.23 6.36 -3.54
N ARG A 48 3.29 7.17 -3.37
CA ARG A 48 4.57 7.10 -4.08
C ARG A 48 5.66 6.85 -3.04
N LEU A 49 6.56 5.94 -3.34
CA LEU A 49 7.66 5.55 -2.46
C LEU A 49 8.98 5.84 -3.18
N HIS A 50 9.78 6.70 -2.59
CA HIS A 50 11.14 7.03 -3.01
C HIS A 50 11.88 7.62 -1.82
N ASP A 51 13.20 7.58 -1.86
CA ASP A 51 14.05 8.25 -0.89
C ASP A 51 14.29 9.71 -1.32
N GLU A 52 15.48 10.05 -1.80
CA GLU A 52 15.79 11.41 -2.27
C GLU A 52 15.25 11.70 -3.68
N ALA A 53 15.21 10.68 -4.54
CA ALA A 53 14.95 10.84 -5.97
C ALA A 53 13.52 10.42 -6.38
N ASN A 54 12.61 11.38 -6.53
CA ASN A 54 11.31 11.12 -7.17
C ASN A 54 11.48 11.06 -8.70
N ARG A 55 11.52 9.86 -9.29
CA ARG A 55 11.76 9.63 -10.71
C ARG A 55 10.80 8.62 -11.33
N GLU A 56 10.24 8.97 -12.47
CA GLU A 56 9.60 8.05 -13.41
C GLU A 56 10.44 8.04 -14.69
N VAL A 57 11.01 6.89 -15.05
CA VAL A 57 11.85 6.78 -16.25
C VAL A 57 10.97 6.60 -17.47
N VAL A 58 11.26 7.35 -18.53
CA VAL A 58 10.59 7.22 -19.83
C VAL A 58 11.62 7.14 -20.95
N SER A 59 11.30 6.37 -21.98
CA SER A 59 12.11 6.29 -23.19
C SER A 59 12.13 7.62 -23.97
N LEU A 60 13.19 7.86 -24.73
CA LEU A 60 13.44 9.13 -25.42
C LEU A 60 12.35 9.50 -26.44
N ASP A 61 11.68 8.50 -27.02
CA ASP A 61 10.54 8.67 -27.93
C ASP A 61 9.28 9.19 -27.20
N ARG A 62 9.16 8.93 -25.89
CA ARG A 62 8.08 9.44 -25.02
C ARG A 62 8.37 10.81 -24.42
N ILE A 63 9.38 11.50 -24.92
CA ILE A 63 9.71 12.88 -24.53
C ILE A 63 9.42 13.81 -25.70
N SER A 64 8.76 14.95 -25.43
CA SER A 64 8.43 15.95 -26.44
C SER A 64 9.65 16.36 -27.29
N PRO A 65 9.53 16.39 -28.63
CA PRO A 65 10.58 16.91 -29.51
C PRO A 65 10.93 18.37 -29.22
N HIS A 66 10.00 19.16 -28.70
CA HIS A 66 10.26 20.54 -28.30
C HIS A 66 11.21 20.58 -27.10
N LEU A 67 10.98 19.74 -26.09
CA LEU A 67 11.83 19.70 -24.90
C LEU A 67 13.23 19.19 -25.22
N LYS A 68 13.35 18.12 -26.03
CA LYS A 68 14.65 17.62 -26.50
C LYS A 68 15.45 18.75 -27.16
N ARG A 69 14.83 19.51 -28.07
CA ARG A 69 15.48 20.66 -28.74
C ARG A 69 15.77 21.81 -27.77
N ALA A 70 14.86 22.14 -26.86
CA ALA A 70 15.04 23.24 -25.91
C ALA A 70 16.23 22.99 -24.97
N VAL A 71 16.34 21.78 -24.42
CA VAL A 71 17.48 21.38 -23.57
C VAL A 71 18.78 21.41 -24.37
N LEU A 72 18.80 20.82 -25.58
CA LEU A 72 19.99 20.87 -26.43
C LEU A 72 20.38 22.32 -26.78
N ALA A 73 19.43 23.21 -27.04
CA ALA A 73 19.72 24.58 -27.46
C ALA A 73 20.47 25.37 -26.38
N ILE A 74 20.07 25.20 -25.12
CA ILE A 74 20.62 25.94 -23.98
C ILE A 74 21.82 25.22 -23.33
N GLU A 75 21.82 23.89 -23.25
CA GLU A 75 22.87 23.12 -22.58
C GLU A 75 24.01 22.72 -23.52
N ASP A 76 23.72 22.26 -24.75
CA ASP A 76 24.74 21.72 -25.67
C ASP A 76 24.26 21.67 -27.14
N SER A 77 24.23 22.83 -27.80
CA SER A 77 23.66 22.97 -29.16
C SER A 77 24.37 22.13 -30.24
N ARG A 78 25.59 21.66 -29.98
CA ARG A 78 26.37 20.81 -30.88
C ARG A 78 26.56 19.39 -30.33
N PHE A 79 25.68 18.95 -29.45
CA PHE A 79 25.75 17.65 -28.78
C PHE A 79 26.03 16.48 -29.73
N TYR A 80 25.42 16.46 -30.92
CA TYR A 80 25.62 15.39 -31.90
C TYR A 80 26.94 15.46 -32.68
N ASP A 81 27.65 16.59 -32.62
CA ASP A 81 28.83 16.86 -33.46
C ASP A 81 30.16 16.57 -32.75
N HIS A 82 30.17 16.46 -31.42
CA HIS A 82 31.39 16.29 -30.63
C HIS A 82 31.41 14.97 -29.85
N PRO A 83 32.59 14.38 -29.59
CA PRO A 83 32.72 13.18 -28.77
C PRO A 83 32.97 13.55 -27.30
N GLY A 84 31.91 13.63 -26.49
CA GLY A 84 31.96 13.81 -25.03
C GLY A 84 32.39 15.20 -24.55
N ILE A 85 33.35 15.83 -25.20
CA ILE A 85 33.85 17.18 -24.92
C ILE A 85 33.74 18.04 -26.17
N ASN A 86 33.44 19.34 -25.99
CA ASN A 86 33.41 20.30 -27.09
C ASN A 86 34.62 21.24 -26.99
N PRO A 87 35.69 21.02 -27.79
CA PRO A 87 36.92 21.80 -27.71
C PRO A 87 36.69 23.31 -27.90
N ASN A 88 35.73 23.68 -28.75
CA ASN A 88 35.41 25.09 -29.02
C ASN A 88 34.71 25.75 -27.83
N SER A 89 33.86 25.02 -27.11
CA SER A 89 33.22 25.53 -25.89
C SER A 89 34.22 25.63 -24.74
N VAL A 90 35.13 24.67 -24.60
CA VAL A 90 36.22 24.71 -23.61
C VAL A 90 37.16 25.89 -23.88
N ALA A 91 37.58 26.09 -25.13
CA ALA A 91 38.46 27.19 -25.51
C ALA A 91 37.80 28.57 -25.31
N ARG A 92 36.52 28.73 -25.68
CA ARG A 92 35.78 29.97 -25.40
C ARG A 92 35.64 30.24 -23.90
N ALA A 93 35.28 29.23 -23.11
CA ALA A 93 35.15 29.38 -21.67
C ALA A 93 36.49 29.76 -21.02
N PHE A 94 37.60 29.18 -21.51
CA PHE A 94 38.94 29.53 -21.04
C PHE A 94 39.30 31.00 -21.32
N ILE A 95 38.99 31.50 -22.53
CA ILE A 95 39.25 32.90 -22.90
C ILE A 95 38.36 33.85 -22.07
N ALA A 96 37.07 33.56 -21.96
CA ALA A 96 36.13 34.38 -21.17
C ALA A 96 36.52 34.47 -19.68
N ASN A 97 36.91 33.33 -19.07
CA ASN A 97 37.35 33.29 -17.67
C ASN A 97 38.68 34.02 -17.44
N TRP A 98 39.52 34.12 -18.46
CA TRP A 98 40.78 34.87 -18.40
C TRP A 98 40.55 36.38 -18.45
N GLU A 99 39.50 36.84 -19.15
CA GLU A 99 39.15 38.25 -19.29
C GLU A 99 38.36 38.79 -18.09
N GLU A 100 37.46 38.01 -17.49
CA GLU A 100 36.58 38.47 -16.39
C GLU A 100 37.09 38.17 -14.97
N GLY A 101 38.14 37.34 -14.81
CA GLY A 101 38.75 37.03 -13.50
C GLY A 101 37.91 36.17 -12.56
N GLU A 102 36.67 35.82 -12.93
CA GLU A 102 35.79 34.87 -12.26
C GLU A 102 35.44 33.69 -13.19
N VAL A 103 35.00 32.56 -12.61
CA VAL A 103 34.61 31.37 -13.39
C VAL A 103 33.19 31.58 -13.94
N VAL A 104 33.10 31.99 -15.21
CA VAL A 104 31.86 32.10 -15.97
C VAL A 104 31.51 30.71 -16.53
N GLU A 105 30.34 30.20 -16.17
CA GLU A 105 29.85 28.90 -16.67
C GLU A 105 29.70 28.91 -18.21
N GLY A 106 30.28 27.93 -18.91
CA GLY A 106 30.10 27.85 -20.37
C GLY A 106 30.84 26.75 -21.14
N GLY A 107 31.58 25.85 -20.48
CA GLY A 107 32.41 24.84 -21.16
C GLY A 107 31.95 23.38 -21.04
N SER A 108 30.93 23.07 -20.23
CA SER A 108 30.49 21.69 -19.97
C SER A 108 29.55 21.18 -21.06
N THR A 109 29.75 19.95 -21.54
CA THR A 109 28.80 19.27 -22.42
C THR A 109 27.73 18.54 -21.61
N LEU A 110 26.64 18.12 -22.26
CA LEU A 110 25.61 17.29 -21.63
C LEU A 110 26.20 16.00 -21.02
N THR A 111 27.11 15.35 -21.73
CA THR A 111 27.78 14.12 -21.27
C THR A 111 28.63 14.37 -20.03
N MET A 112 29.35 15.50 -19.96
CA MET A 112 30.10 15.88 -18.76
C MET A 112 29.17 16.16 -17.57
N GLN A 113 28.03 16.81 -17.81
CA GLN A 113 27.04 17.05 -16.77
C GLN A 113 26.42 15.75 -16.25
N LEU A 114 26.10 14.80 -17.14
CA LEU A 114 25.61 13.48 -16.78
C LEU A 114 26.60 12.73 -15.88
N VAL A 115 27.87 12.68 -16.29
CA VAL A 115 28.94 12.04 -15.51
C VAL A 115 29.11 12.70 -14.14
N LYS A 116 29.11 14.03 -14.10
CA LYS A 116 29.19 14.80 -12.85
C LYS A 116 28.10 14.36 -11.87
N ASN A 117 26.86 14.21 -12.35
CA ASN A 117 25.71 13.88 -11.52
C ASN A 117 25.64 12.40 -11.12
N LEU A 118 26.27 11.48 -11.87
CA LEU A 118 26.22 10.03 -11.59
C LEU A 118 27.41 9.50 -10.78
N PHE A 119 28.60 10.09 -10.92
CA PHE A 119 29.84 9.46 -10.47
C PHE A 119 30.69 10.27 -9.50
N LEU A 120 30.53 11.59 -9.48
CA LEU A 120 31.51 12.48 -8.85
C LEU A 120 30.89 13.23 -7.67
N SER A 121 31.63 13.32 -6.58
CA SER A 121 31.21 14.09 -5.40
C SER A 121 31.20 15.62 -5.69
N PRO A 122 30.45 16.42 -4.92
CA PRO A 122 30.30 17.86 -5.15
C PRO A 122 31.57 18.72 -5.00
N ASP A 123 32.72 18.15 -4.60
CA ASP A 123 33.95 18.89 -4.29
C ASP A 123 34.52 19.67 -5.50
N ARG A 124 34.68 20.98 -5.33
CA ARG A 124 35.11 21.93 -6.38
C ARG A 124 36.64 21.96 -6.55
N ASN A 125 37.24 20.87 -7.03
CA ASN A 125 38.68 20.85 -7.38
C ASN A 125 38.92 20.79 -8.89
N PHE A 126 39.97 21.46 -9.39
CA PHE A 126 40.38 21.44 -10.82
C PHE A 126 40.59 20.02 -11.36
N THR A 127 41.00 19.08 -10.51
CA THR A 127 41.14 17.65 -10.84
C THR A 127 39.81 16.99 -11.21
N ARG A 128 38.68 17.47 -10.66
CA ARG A 128 37.34 16.97 -10.99
C ARG A 128 36.95 17.27 -12.43
N LYS A 129 37.25 18.47 -12.94
CA LYS A 129 36.84 18.85 -14.29
C LYS A 129 37.54 18.02 -15.37
N VAL A 130 38.79 17.65 -15.12
CA VAL A 130 39.53 16.71 -15.96
C VAL A 130 38.95 15.31 -15.86
N ALA A 131 38.56 14.87 -14.66
CA ALA A 131 37.86 13.60 -14.47
C ALA A 131 36.52 13.54 -15.24
N GLU A 132 35.69 14.59 -15.18
CA GLU A 132 34.45 14.72 -15.94
C GLU A 132 34.69 14.57 -17.45
N ALA A 133 35.70 15.25 -18.00
CA ALA A 133 36.04 15.19 -19.42
C ALA A 133 36.48 13.77 -19.86
N VAL A 134 37.33 13.11 -19.09
CA VAL A 134 37.81 11.76 -19.40
C VAL A 134 36.69 10.72 -19.28
N LEU A 135 35.88 10.80 -18.24
CA LEU A 135 34.73 9.92 -18.07
C LEU A 135 33.67 10.16 -19.17
N ALA A 136 33.43 11.41 -19.59
CA ALA A 136 32.52 11.71 -20.69
C ALA A 136 33.00 11.09 -22.01
N LEU A 137 34.29 11.22 -22.34
CA LEU A 137 34.88 10.55 -23.51
C LEU A 137 34.73 9.02 -23.45
N ARG A 138 34.96 8.41 -22.28
CA ARG A 138 34.78 6.96 -22.11
C ARG A 138 33.31 6.55 -22.22
N LEU A 139 32.38 7.37 -21.73
CA LEU A 139 30.96 7.10 -21.77
C LEU A 139 30.42 7.07 -23.21
N GLU A 140 30.84 8.00 -24.07
CA GLU A 140 30.40 8.02 -25.48
C GLU A 140 31.00 6.91 -26.34
N GLN A 141 32.04 6.22 -25.86
CA GLN A 141 32.56 5.02 -26.52
C GLN A 141 31.68 3.79 -26.28
N ILE A 142 30.81 3.83 -25.26
CA ILE A 142 29.99 2.68 -24.84
C ILE A 142 28.49 2.92 -24.97
N LEU A 143 28.04 4.18 -25.02
CA LEU A 143 26.65 4.58 -25.21
C LEU A 143 26.50 5.50 -26.41
N THR A 144 25.39 5.36 -27.13
CA THR A 144 25.01 6.25 -28.23
C THR A 144 24.53 7.61 -27.72
N LYS A 145 24.57 8.64 -28.57
CA LYS A 145 24.06 9.99 -28.25
C LYS A 145 22.60 9.97 -27.79
N GLN A 146 21.76 9.10 -28.38
CA GLN A 146 20.37 8.95 -27.98
C GLN A 146 20.27 8.39 -26.56
N GLN A 147 21.02 7.33 -26.23
CA GLN A 147 21.05 6.77 -24.88
C GLN A 147 21.57 7.78 -23.84
N ILE A 148 22.58 8.57 -24.19
CA ILE A 148 23.11 9.62 -23.30
C ILE A 148 22.05 10.70 -23.06
N LEU A 149 21.35 11.16 -24.09
CA LEU A 149 20.30 12.16 -23.94
C LEU A 149 19.11 11.61 -23.13
N GLU A 150 18.73 10.36 -23.35
CA GLU A 150 17.70 9.67 -22.56
C GLU A 150 18.09 9.59 -21.08
N LEU A 151 19.29 9.09 -20.78
CA LEU A 151 19.82 9.03 -19.42
C LEU A 151 19.89 10.41 -18.79
N TYR A 152 20.37 11.42 -19.52
CA TYR A 152 20.45 12.78 -19.02
C TYR A 152 19.08 13.34 -18.62
N LEU A 153 18.10 13.25 -19.54
CA LEU A 153 16.76 13.79 -19.30
C LEU A 153 16.02 13.04 -18.17
N ASN A 154 16.31 11.76 -17.95
CA ASN A 154 15.79 10.99 -16.83
C ASN A 154 16.58 11.19 -15.53
N GLN A 155 17.86 11.59 -15.58
CA GLN A 155 18.70 11.73 -14.38
C GLN A 155 18.67 13.14 -13.79
N VAL A 156 18.58 14.18 -14.63
CA VAL A 156 18.78 15.56 -14.20
C VAL A 156 17.76 15.99 -13.13
N TYR A 157 18.24 16.77 -12.16
CA TYR A 157 17.41 17.36 -11.11
C TYR A 157 16.67 18.58 -11.66
N TRP A 158 15.35 18.57 -11.59
CA TRP A 158 14.48 19.65 -12.07
C TRP A 158 13.97 20.55 -10.95
N GLY A 159 14.39 20.33 -9.70
CA GLY A 159 13.94 21.09 -8.53
C GLY A 159 12.82 20.38 -7.77
N HIS A 160 12.56 20.79 -6.54
CA HIS A 160 11.43 20.30 -5.74
C HIS A 160 11.41 18.77 -5.58
N ASN A 161 12.58 18.13 -5.40
CA ASN A 161 12.75 16.67 -5.35
C ASN A 161 12.38 15.92 -6.64
N THR A 162 12.16 16.61 -7.76
CA THR A 162 11.84 15.96 -9.04
C THR A 162 13.11 15.64 -9.81
N TYR A 163 13.32 14.34 -10.07
CA TYR A 163 14.40 13.84 -10.90
C TYR A 163 13.78 13.22 -12.15
N GLY A 164 14.35 13.57 -13.30
CA GLY A 164 13.84 13.08 -14.57
C GLY A 164 12.63 13.83 -15.10
N VAL A 165 12.57 13.87 -16.42
CA VAL A 165 11.68 14.73 -17.19
C VAL A 165 10.20 14.42 -17.00
N GLN A 166 9.83 13.15 -16.84
CA GLN A 166 8.44 12.74 -16.71
C GLN A 166 7.85 13.23 -15.39
N THR A 167 8.54 12.99 -14.27
CA THR A 167 8.15 13.51 -12.96
C THR A 167 8.07 15.03 -12.96
N ALA A 168 9.05 15.69 -13.58
CA ALA A 168 9.07 17.15 -13.68
C ALA A 168 7.87 17.68 -14.49
N ALA A 169 7.56 17.09 -15.64
CA ALA A 169 6.41 17.48 -16.46
C ALA A 169 5.07 17.33 -15.71
N GLN A 170 4.92 16.24 -14.96
CA GLN A 170 3.74 15.99 -14.11
C GLN A 170 3.65 17.02 -12.98
N SER A 171 4.76 17.32 -12.31
CA SER A 171 4.78 18.28 -11.19
C SER A 171 4.55 19.71 -11.65
N TYR A 172 5.22 20.15 -12.72
CA TYR A 172 5.15 21.53 -13.21
C TYR A 172 3.89 21.82 -14.01
N PHE A 173 3.34 20.87 -14.78
CA PHE A 173 2.23 21.16 -15.71
C PHE A 173 1.07 20.18 -15.63
N ASN A 174 1.15 19.14 -14.78
CA ASN A 174 0.18 18.05 -14.73
C ASN A 174 -0.01 17.37 -16.11
N LYS A 175 1.10 17.18 -16.84
CA LYS A 175 1.16 16.59 -18.18
C LYS A 175 2.20 15.48 -18.25
N LYS A 176 2.08 14.60 -19.24
CA LYS A 176 3.17 13.67 -19.59
C LYS A 176 4.28 14.44 -20.32
N ALA A 177 5.53 13.99 -20.21
CA ALA A 177 6.66 14.59 -20.90
C ALA A 177 6.48 14.63 -22.44
N ALA A 178 5.74 13.68 -23.00
CA ALA A 178 5.39 13.63 -24.42
C ALA A 178 4.49 14.80 -24.85
N ASP A 179 3.65 15.30 -23.96
CA ASP A 179 2.56 16.26 -24.26
C ASP A 179 2.97 17.73 -24.04
N LEU A 180 4.24 17.98 -23.73
CA LEU A 180 4.77 19.32 -23.51
C LEU A 180 4.87 20.10 -24.82
N ASN A 181 4.27 21.29 -24.85
CA ASN A 181 4.40 22.22 -25.97
C ASN A 181 5.73 23.00 -25.92
N LEU A 182 5.96 23.86 -26.92
CA LEU A 182 7.19 24.66 -27.03
C LEU A 182 7.43 25.58 -25.84
N ALA A 183 6.39 26.29 -25.36
CA ALA A 183 6.50 27.21 -24.25
C ALA A 183 6.87 26.48 -22.93
N GLU A 184 6.18 25.39 -22.62
CA GLU A 184 6.41 24.55 -21.44
C GLU A 184 7.80 23.90 -21.49
N SER A 185 8.20 23.43 -22.68
CA SER A 185 9.51 22.84 -22.94
C SER A 185 10.66 23.83 -22.72
N ALA A 186 10.51 25.06 -23.21
CA ALA A 186 11.51 26.11 -23.03
C ALA A 186 11.63 26.55 -21.56
N LEU A 187 10.51 26.60 -20.84
CA LEU A 187 10.52 26.88 -19.40
C LEU A 187 11.31 25.81 -18.66
N MET A 188 10.98 24.53 -18.88
CA MET A 188 11.69 23.42 -18.23
C MET A 188 13.18 23.44 -18.54
N ALA A 189 13.57 23.55 -19.81
CA ALA A 189 14.99 23.62 -20.17
C ALA A 189 15.72 24.78 -19.47
N GLY A 190 15.04 25.91 -19.27
CA GLY A 190 15.60 27.08 -18.57
C GLY A 190 15.82 26.87 -17.06
N ILE A 191 15.15 25.89 -16.45
CA ILE A 191 15.24 25.56 -15.02
C ILE A 191 16.52 24.78 -14.70
N ILE A 192 17.02 23.94 -15.61
CA ILE A 192 18.13 23.00 -15.39
C ILE A 192 19.36 23.65 -14.75
N GLN A 193 19.73 24.86 -15.19
CA GLN A 193 20.93 25.54 -14.70
C GLN A 193 20.87 25.84 -13.19
N ALA A 194 19.71 26.24 -12.67
CA ALA A 194 19.50 26.52 -11.26
C ALA A 194 18.09 26.09 -10.83
N PRO A 195 17.86 24.79 -10.60
CA PRO A 195 16.51 24.24 -10.54
C PRO A 195 15.59 24.84 -9.48
N GLU A 196 16.14 25.17 -8.31
CA GLU A 196 15.38 25.86 -7.25
C GLU A 196 15.22 27.36 -7.56
N GLY A 197 16.31 28.04 -7.95
CA GLY A 197 16.30 29.49 -8.17
C GLY A 197 15.45 29.94 -9.35
N PHE A 198 15.36 29.11 -10.40
CA PHE A 198 14.58 29.38 -11.60
C PHE A 198 13.22 28.67 -11.60
N SER A 199 12.84 28.03 -10.50
CA SER A 199 11.55 27.36 -10.39
C SER A 199 10.40 28.37 -10.45
N PRO A 200 9.38 28.16 -11.29
CA PRO A 200 8.18 28.99 -11.30
C PRO A 200 7.35 28.88 -10.01
N PHE A 201 7.57 27.87 -9.17
CA PHE A 201 6.95 27.78 -7.84
C PHE A 201 7.50 28.80 -6.85
N ILE A 202 8.72 29.26 -7.08
CA ILE A 202 9.43 30.20 -6.20
C ILE A 202 9.41 31.59 -6.82
N ASN A 203 9.84 31.73 -8.09
CA ASN A 203 9.93 33.01 -8.79
C ASN A 203 9.47 32.89 -10.25
N SER A 204 8.17 33.03 -10.46
CA SER A 204 7.55 32.94 -11.80
C SER A 204 8.07 33.98 -12.81
N PRO A 205 8.26 35.26 -12.47
CA PRO A 205 8.88 36.23 -13.38
C PRO A 205 10.26 35.81 -13.88
N LEU A 206 11.16 35.39 -12.97
CA LEU A 206 12.51 34.96 -13.35
C LEU A 206 12.49 33.67 -14.19
N ALA A 207 11.62 32.73 -13.84
CA ALA A 207 11.41 31.52 -14.65
C ALA A 207 10.98 31.88 -16.08
N LYS A 208 10.13 32.90 -16.26
CA LYS A 208 9.68 33.38 -17.57
C LYS A 208 10.80 34.08 -18.36
N GLU A 209 11.67 34.83 -17.70
CA GLU A 209 12.88 35.37 -18.35
C GLU A 209 13.81 34.26 -18.85
N ARG A 210 13.98 33.19 -18.05
CA ARG A 210 14.74 32.01 -18.46
C ARG A 210 14.11 31.28 -19.63
N GLN A 211 12.79 31.12 -19.64
CA GLN A 211 12.06 30.60 -20.80
C GLN A 211 12.35 31.42 -22.06
N PHE A 212 12.32 32.76 -21.96
CA PHE A 212 12.56 33.64 -23.10
C PHE A 212 13.98 33.49 -23.64
N LEU A 213 14.96 33.34 -22.75
CA LEU A 213 16.35 33.09 -23.14
C LEU A 213 16.46 31.79 -23.96
N VAL A 214 15.81 30.71 -23.53
CA VAL A 214 15.81 29.43 -24.26
C VAL A 214 15.14 29.58 -25.63
N LEU A 215 13.99 30.26 -25.72
CA LEU A 215 13.29 30.51 -26.98
C LEU A 215 14.15 31.35 -27.94
N SER A 216 14.75 32.45 -27.47
CA SER A 216 15.70 33.25 -28.26
C SER A 216 16.81 32.38 -28.81
N ARG A 217 17.38 31.52 -27.96
CA ARG A 217 18.49 30.65 -28.34
C ARG A 217 18.08 29.63 -29.40
N MET A 218 16.89 29.03 -29.28
CA MET A 218 16.36 28.11 -30.28
C MET A 218 16.16 28.79 -31.64
N LYS A 219 15.70 30.05 -31.65
CA LYS A 219 15.56 30.83 -32.88
C LYS A 219 16.91 31.21 -33.49
N GLU A 220 17.89 31.62 -32.70
CA GLU A 220 19.25 31.92 -33.17
C GLU A 220 19.89 30.73 -33.89
N LEU A 221 19.60 29.51 -33.41
CA LEU A 221 20.05 28.26 -34.03
C LEU A 221 19.20 27.84 -35.24
N GLY A 222 18.12 28.57 -35.55
CA GLY A 222 17.18 28.27 -36.62
C GLY A 222 16.27 27.06 -36.35
N TRP A 223 16.10 26.66 -35.08
CA TRP A 223 15.31 25.48 -34.70
C TRP A 223 13.82 25.78 -34.50
N ILE A 224 13.47 27.07 -34.40
CA ILE A 224 12.11 27.61 -34.40
C ILE A 224 12.07 28.91 -35.21
N THR A 225 10.88 29.33 -35.66
CA THR A 225 10.67 30.61 -36.35
C THR A 225 10.45 31.78 -35.38
N ALA A 226 10.47 33.01 -35.89
CA ALA A 226 10.18 34.20 -35.09
C ALA A 226 8.70 34.26 -34.63
N GLU A 227 7.80 33.70 -35.44
CA GLU A 227 6.38 33.57 -35.13
C GLU A 227 6.18 32.55 -34.00
N GLU A 228 6.81 31.37 -34.09
CA GLU A 228 6.76 30.35 -33.03
C GLU A 228 7.33 30.88 -31.71
N GLU A 229 8.43 31.63 -31.75
CA GLU A 229 8.99 32.31 -30.57
C GLU A 229 7.96 33.26 -29.94
N THR A 230 7.32 34.10 -30.75
CA THR A 230 6.35 35.10 -30.27
C THR A 230 5.13 34.44 -29.66
N GLU A 231 4.60 33.40 -30.32
CA GLU A 231 3.45 32.63 -29.83
C GLU A 231 3.78 31.91 -28.51
N ALA A 232 4.93 31.23 -28.44
CA ALA A 232 5.35 30.52 -27.23
C ALA A 232 5.57 31.46 -26.03
N ARG A 233 6.08 32.68 -26.26
CA ARG A 233 6.25 33.70 -25.20
C ARG A 233 4.91 34.20 -24.65
N ALA A 234 3.90 34.30 -25.52
CA ALA A 234 2.56 34.78 -25.17
C ALA A 234 1.72 33.70 -24.48
N GLN A 235 2.08 32.43 -24.63
CA GLN A 235 1.32 31.31 -24.08
C GLN A 235 1.23 31.37 -22.54
N PRO A 236 0.02 31.25 -21.95
CA PRO A 236 -0.14 31.13 -20.51
C PRO A 236 0.47 29.80 -20.00
N LEU A 237 1.34 29.89 -19.00
CA LEU A 237 1.93 28.73 -18.34
C LEU A 237 1.11 28.40 -17.09
N LEU A 238 0.31 27.34 -17.14
CA LEU A 238 -0.43 26.84 -15.99
C LEU A 238 0.49 25.94 -15.17
N VAL A 239 1.08 26.49 -14.13
CA VAL A 239 2.02 25.77 -13.26
C VAL A 239 1.24 25.04 -12.16
N GLY A 240 1.60 23.77 -11.91
CA GLY A 240 0.97 22.90 -10.92
C GLY A 240 1.35 23.21 -9.47
N ARG A 241 1.60 22.17 -8.66
CA ARG A 241 2.09 22.29 -7.29
C ARG A 241 3.13 21.20 -7.01
N PRO A 242 4.09 21.41 -6.09
CA PRO A 242 4.99 20.34 -5.66
C PRO A 242 4.21 19.14 -5.11
N THR A 243 4.54 17.93 -5.56
CA THR A 243 3.82 16.67 -5.18
C THR A 243 4.74 15.57 -4.66
N SER A 244 6.02 15.88 -4.43
CA SER A 244 7.07 14.90 -4.20
C SER A 244 6.82 14.05 -2.95
N PHE A 245 6.38 14.65 -1.83
CA PHE A 245 6.05 13.91 -0.61
C PHE A 245 4.56 14.00 -0.28
N GLY A 246 3.73 13.27 -1.04
CA GLY A 246 2.31 13.10 -0.70
C GLY A 246 2.10 12.09 0.42
N LYS A 247 1.48 12.49 1.53
CA LYS A 247 0.97 11.52 2.52
C LYS A 247 -0.12 10.67 1.88
N SER A 248 -0.12 9.36 2.15
CA SER A 248 -1.21 8.49 1.72
C SER A 248 -2.52 8.92 2.39
N GLU A 249 -3.60 8.94 1.62
CA GLU A 249 -4.94 9.19 2.16
C GLU A 249 -5.45 8.05 3.05
N ILE A 250 -4.90 6.83 2.88
CA ILE A 250 -5.32 5.61 3.59
C ILE A 250 -4.11 4.93 4.25
N PRO A 251 -3.46 5.61 5.22
CA PRO A 251 -2.12 5.28 5.69
C PRO A 251 -1.99 3.92 6.38
N TYR A 252 -3.03 3.42 7.08
CA TYR A 252 -2.98 2.09 7.68
C TYR A 252 -2.80 0.97 6.65
N LEU A 253 -3.43 1.12 5.47
CA LEU A 253 -3.30 0.17 4.37
C LEU A 253 -1.93 0.29 3.70
N THR A 254 -1.54 1.51 3.31
CA THR A 254 -0.29 1.70 2.59
C THR A 254 0.91 1.33 3.44
N ASP A 255 0.89 1.60 4.75
CA ASP A 255 1.91 1.12 5.68
C ASP A 255 1.98 -0.42 5.74
N ALA A 256 0.82 -1.10 5.79
CA ALA A 256 0.78 -2.57 5.78
C ALA A 256 1.35 -3.16 4.48
N VAL A 257 1.01 -2.56 3.33
CA VAL A 257 1.55 -2.96 2.02
C VAL A 257 3.06 -2.68 1.96
N VAL A 258 3.51 -1.49 2.37
CA VAL A 258 4.94 -1.14 2.41
C VAL A 258 5.72 -2.10 3.31
N LYS A 259 5.15 -2.48 4.45
CA LYS A 259 5.76 -3.46 5.34
C LYS A 259 5.88 -4.82 4.67
N GLU A 260 4.81 -5.33 4.04
CA GLU A 260 4.86 -6.61 3.31
C GLU A 260 5.91 -6.58 2.20
N LEU A 261 5.96 -5.50 1.42
CA LEU A 261 6.94 -5.32 0.36
C LEU A 261 8.37 -5.28 0.92
N SER A 262 8.59 -4.55 2.02
CA SER A 262 9.90 -4.43 2.65
C SER A 262 10.38 -5.76 3.23
N ASP A 263 9.47 -6.52 3.85
CA ASP A 263 9.76 -7.86 4.39
C ASP A 263 10.13 -8.86 3.28
N ARG A 264 9.52 -8.73 2.08
CA ARG A 264 9.76 -9.63 0.94
C ARG A 264 10.95 -9.25 0.06
N PHE A 265 11.08 -7.97 -0.29
CA PHE A 265 12.02 -7.48 -1.30
C PHE A 265 13.15 -6.61 -0.74
N GLY A 266 13.05 -6.18 0.52
CA GLY A 266 13.98 -5.25 1.13
C GLY A 266 13.64 -3.77 0.86
N LYS A 267 13.91 -2.92 1.85
CA LYS A 267 13.52 -1.50 1.82
C LYS A 267 14.09 -0.74 0.62
N GLU A 268 15.34 -0.99 0.26
CA GLU A 268 16.02 -0.30 -0.86
C GLU A 268 15.33 -0.59 -2.20
N ALA A 269 14.99 -1.85 -2.47
CA ALA A 269 14.25 -2.23 -3.68
C ALA A 269 12.84 -1.60 -3.72
N VAL A 270 12.18 -1.48 -2.57
CA VAL A 270 10.86 -0.85 -2.47
C VAL A 270 10.91 0.65 -2.74
N LEU A 271 11.95 1.35 -2.27
CA LEU A 271 12.08 2.80 -2.46
C LEU A 271 12.64 3.17 -3.85
N ASN A 272 13.58 2.38 -4.37
CA ASN A 272 14.38 2.78 -5.53
C ASN A 272 14.18 1.86 -6.75
N GLY A 273 13.45 0.75 -6.61
CA GLY A 273 13.33 -0.29 -7.64
C GLY A 273 12.18 -0.09 -8.64
N GLY A 274 11.45 1.03 -8.60
CA GLY A 274 10.41 1.32 -9.59
C GLY A 274 9.22 0.37 -9.60
N MET A 275 8.88 -0.25 -8.47
CA MET A 275 7.78 -1.21 -8.40
C MET A 275 6.43 -0.56 -8.75
N ARG A 276 5.57 -1.29 -9.46
CA ARG A 276 4.17 -0.94 -9.69
C ARG A 276 3.30 -1.95 -8.94
N VAL A 277 2.79 -1.54 -7.78
CA VAL A 277 2.10 -2.41 -6.83
C VAL A 277 0.59 -2.19 -6.96
N GLN A 278 -0.09 -3.18 -7.52
CA GLN A 278 -1.54 -3.16 -7.68
C GLN A 278 -2.20 -3.77 -6.43
N THR A 279 -2.91 -2.98 -5.64
CA THR A 279 -3.61 -3.46 -4.43
C THR A 279 -5.00 -4.02 -4.75
N THR A 280 -5.58 -4.75 -3.79
CA THR A 280 -6.95 -5.29 -3.84
C THR A 280 -8.04 -4.28 -3.52
N ILE A 281 -7.64 -3.08 -3.09
CA ILE A 281 -8.48 -2.08 -2.43
C ILE A 281 -9.04 -1.09 -3.45
N ASP A 282 -10.33 -0.80 -3.35
CA ASP A 282 -10.95 0.32 -4.03
C ASP A 282 -10.93 1.54 -3.09
N LEU A 283 -10.36 2.66 -3.53
CA LEU A 283 -10.18 3.83 -2.66
C LEU A 283 -11.51 4.37 -2.12
N ASN A 284 -12.57 4.37 -2.93
CA ASN A 284 -13.88 4.86 -2.50
C ASN A 284 -14.56 3.90 -1.52
N PHE A 285 -14.37 2.59 -1.71
CA PHE A 285 -14.84 1.58 -0.77
C PHE A 285 -14.11 1.70 0.59
N GLN A 286 -12.80 1.95 0.57
CA GLN A 286 -12.00 2.19 1.77
C GLN A 286 -12.43 3.49 2.49
N ARG A 287 -12.62 4.60 1.77
CA ARG A 287 -13.13 5.86 2.35
C ARG A 287 -14.50 5.69 3.01
N MET A 288 -15.38 4.89 2.40
CA MET A 288 -16.67 4.55 3.01
C MET A 288 -16.48 3.78 4.32
N ALA A 289 -15.56 2.82 4.36
CA ALA A 289 -15.26 2.04 5.57
C ALA A 289 -14.73 2.93 6.71
N GLU A 290 -13.78 3.82 6.42
CA GLU A 290 -13.22 4.77 7.39
C GLU A 290 -14.28 5.74 7.91
N ARG A 291 -15.12 6.27 7.02
CA ARG A 291 -16.23 7.14 7.40
C ARG A 291 -17.22 6.43 8.33
N VAL A 292 -17.64 5.22 8.00
CA VAL A 292 -18.56 4.43 8.85
C VAL A 292 -17.94 4.19 10.23
N VAL A 293 -16.66 3.84 10.29
CA VAL A 293 -15.94 3.65 11.56
C VAL A 293 -15.88 4.94 12.38
N SER A 294 -15.53 6.07 11.76
CA SER A 294 -15.46 7.37 12.42
C SER A 294 -16.82 7.85 12.95
N GLU A 295 -17.87 7.73 12.13
CA GLU A 295 -19.25 8.10 12.52
C GLU A 295 -19.73 7.25 13.70
N TRP A 296 -19.52 5.93 13.63
CA TRP A 296 -19.95 5.02 14.70
C TRP A 296 -19.12 5.13 15.96
N HIS A 297 -17.82 5.41 15.86
CA HIS A 297 -16.99 5.69 17.03
C HIS A 297 -17.54 6.85 17.84
N THR A 298 -17.88 7.95 17.16
CA THR A 298 -18.52 9.11 17.78
C THR A 298 -19.85 8.75 18.43
N GLN A 299 -20.68 7.95 17.76
CA GLN A 299 -21.96 7.50 18.32
C GLN A 299 -21.77 6.61 19.55
N LEU A 300 -20.81 5.68 19.54
CA LEU A 300 -20.53 4.80 20.68
C LEU A 300 -20.03 5.59 21.89
N TYR A 301 -19.21 6.63 21.68
CA TYR A 301 -18.82 7.56 22.74
C TYR A 301 -20.03 8.26 23.35
N TYR A 302 -20.92 8.85 22.54
CA TYR A 302 -22.13 9.52 23.06
C TYR A 302 -23.16 8.56 23.68
N GLN A 303 -23.17 7.29 23.27
CA GLN A 303 -23.94 6.23 23.93
C GLN A 303 -23.30 5.75 25.25
N GLY A 304 -22.13 6.29 25.60
CA GLY A 304 -21.38 6.01 26.81
C GLY A 304 -20.65 4.67 26.79
N VAL A 305 -20.43 4.06 25.63
CA VAL A 305 -19.68 2.79 25.50
C VAL A 305 -18.21 3.00 25.83
N PHE A 306 -17.64 4.10 25.34
CA PHE A 306 -16.30 4.55 25.68
C PHE A 306 -16.37 5.61 26.77
N TYR A 307 -15.58 5.44 27.84
CA TYR A 307 -15.42 6.47 28.87
C TYR A 307 -14.54 7.64 28.40
N ASN A 308 -13.62 7.38 27.47
CA ASN A 308 -12.73 8.36 26.88
C ASN A 308 -12.74 8.18 25.36
N TYR A 309 -13.04 9.25 24.64
CA TYR A 309 -13.13 9.27 23.17
C TYR A 309 -11.85 8.76 22.50
N ASN A 310 -10.68 9.19 22.97
CA ASN A 310 -9.37 8.86 22.37
C ASN A 310 -8.90 7.44 22.71
N GLN A 311 -9.44 6.82 23.78
CA GLN A 311 -9.07 5.46 24.18
C GLN A 311 -9.92 4.39 23.50
N GLY A 312 -11.18 4.71 23.20
CA GLY A 312 -12.09 3.83 22.51
C GLY A 312 -11.66 3.64 21.06
N GLN A 313 -11.59 2.40 20.60
CA GLN A 313 -11.13 2.06 19.27
C GLN A 313 -12.12 1.12 18.58
N ILE A 314 -12.19 1.25 17.26
CA ILE A 314 -12.92 0.36 16.38
C ILE A 314 -11.97 -0.08 15.27
N ALA A 315 -11.92 -1.38 15.01
CA ALA A 315 -11.20 -1.93 13.85
C ALA A 315 -12.16 -2.70 12.96
N LEU A 316 -11.93 -2.62 11.65
CA LEU A 316 -12.69 -3.34 10.63
C LEU A 316 -11.75 -4.02 9.65
N VAL A 317 -12.11 -5.22 9.23
CA VAL A 317 -11.59 -5.85 8.01
C VAL A 317 -12.74 -6.42 7.20
N ALA A 318 -12.77 -6.13 5.90
CA ALA A 318 -13.70 -6.69 4.93
C ALA A 318 -12.95 -7.54 3.91
N VAL A 319 -13.39 -8.78 3.68
CA VAL A 319 -12.77 -9.77 2.79
C VAL A 319 -13.80 -10.28 1.79
N ASP A 320 -13.43 -10.33 0.50
CA ASP A 320 -14.24 -11.01 -0.52
C ASP A 320 -14.11 -12.53 -0.36
N PRO A 321 -15.18 -13.27 -0.05
CA PRO A 321 -15.12 -14.72 0.15
C PRO A 321 -14.63 -15.52 -1.05
N ARG A 322 -14.79 -14.98 -2.27
CA ARG A 322 -14.50 -15.70 -3.52
C ARG A 322 -13.01 -15.74 -3.83
N THR A 323 -12.28 -14.73 -3.37
CA THR A 323 -10.86 -14.50 -3.69
C THR A 323 -9.97 -14.37 -2.46
N HIS A 324 -10.56 -14.15 -1.29
CA HIS A 324 -9.91 -13.72 -0.04
C HIS A 324 -9.15 -12.40 -0.16
N PHE A 325 -9.41 -11.62 -1.21
CA PHE A 325 -8.91 -10.26 -1.30
C PHE A 325 -9.50 -9.41 -0.18
N VAL A 326 -8.63 -8.70 0.53
CA VAL A 326 -9.06 -7.70 1.49
C VAL A 326 -9.62 -6.52 0.68
N LYS A 327 -10.88 -6.14 0.95
CA LYS A 327 -11.61 -5.08 0.25
C LYS A 327 -11.56 -3.75 1.00
N ALA A 328 -11.47 -3.80 2.33
CA ALA A 328 -11.23 -2.65 3.18
C ALA A 328 -10.57 -3.08 4.50
N MET A 329 -9.80 -2.17 5.10
CA MET A 329 -9.18 -2.35 6.41
C MET A 329 -9.09 -1.02 7.14
N VAL A 330 -9.65 -0.94 8.35
CA VAL A 330 -9.53 0.23 9.23
C VAL A 330 -8.81 -0.20 10.50
N GLY A 331 -7.58 0.30 10.68
CA GLY A 331 -6.71 -0.04 11.81
C GLY A 331 -6.87 0.85 13.04
N GLY A 332 -7.57 1.97 12.91
CA GLY A 332 -7.84 2.94 13.97
C GLY A 332 -8.45 4.22 13.39
N LEU A 333 -8.77 5.18 14.26
CA LEU A 333 -9.48 6.41 13.88
C LEU A 333 -8.59 7.45 13.24
N ASP A 334 -7.38 7.60 13.79
CA ASP A 334 -6.41 8.58 13.33
C ASP A 334 -5.03 7.91 13.33
N PHE A 335 -4.43 7.86 12.14
CA PHE A 335 -3.10 7.28 11.96
C PHE A 335 -1.98 8.17 12.50
N THR A 336 -2.20 9.48 12.53
CA THR A 336 -1.20 10.44 13.03
C THR A 336 -1.06 10.37 14.55
N GLU A 337 -2.16 10.11 15.25
CA GLU A 337 -2.16 9.87 16.70
C GLU A 337 -1.65 8.48 17.07
N SER A 338 -1.92 7.46 16.23
CA SER A 338 -1.51 6.08 16.49
C SER A 338 -1.33 5.32 15.18
N ASN A 339 -0.10 4.96 14.83
CA ASN A 339 0.16 4.04 13.70
C ASN A 339 -0.09 2.55 14.02
N TYR A 340 -0.47 2.21 15.25
CA TYR A 340 -0.77 0.82 15.64
C TYR A 340 -1.99 0.28 14.89
N ASN A 341 -1.75 -0.60 13.92
CA ASN A 341 -2.81 -1.15 13.07
C ASN A 341 -3.57 -2.28 13.78
N ARG A 342 -4.69 -1.94 14.43
CA ARG A 342 -5.48 -2.90 15.22
C ARG A 342 -6.15 -3.98 14.38
N ALA A 343 -6.35 -3.74 13.08
CA ALA A 343 -6.91 -4.74 12.17
C ALA A 343 -5.94 -5.92 11.94
N LEU A 344 -4.63 -5.68 12.07
CA LEU A 344 -3.57 -6.66 11.79
C LEU A 344 -2.79 -7.08 13.03
N MET A 345 -2.64 -6.21 14.01
CA MET A 345 -1.72 -6.39 15.14
C MET A 345 -2.43 -6.58 16.47
N ALA A 346 -3.66 -6.06 16.63
CA ALA A 346 -4.37 -6.19 17.90
C ALA A 346 -4.94 -7.60 18.05
N GLN A 347 -4.16 -8.44 18.73
CA GLN A 347 -4.61 -9.74 19.22
C GLN A 347 -5.57 -9.49 20.38
N ARG A 348 -6.85 -9.79 20.16
CA ARG A 348 -7.94 -9.52 21.11
C ARG A 348 -8.86 -10.72 21.23
N GLN A 349 -9.44 -10.92 22.41
CA GLN A 349 -10.31 -12.09 22.63
C GLN A 349 -11.60 -11.97 21.81
N PRO A 350 -11.88 -12.89 20.86
CA PRO A 350 -13.11 -12.88 20.07
C PRO A 350 -14.34 -13.27 20.91
N GLY A 351 -14.11 -13.88 22.07
CA GLY A 351 -15.15 -14.41 22.94
C GLY A 351 -16.05 -15.39 22.20
N SER A 352 -17.37 -15.23 22.35
CA SER A 352 -18.37 -16.08 21.67
C SER A 352 -18.31 -16.07 20.14
N ALA A 353 -17.56 -15.18 19.49
CA ALA A 353 -17.34 -15.22 18.04
C ALA A 353 -16.46 -16.42 17.61
N PHE A 354 -15.79 -17.11 18.55
CA PHE A 354 -15.02 -18.34 18.28
C PHE A 354 -15.91 -19.60 18.14
N LYS A 355 -17.12 -19.58 18.70
CA LYS A 355 -18.04 -20.75 18.70
C LYS A 355 -18.28 -21.38 17.32
N PRO A 356 -18.39 -20.64 16.20
CA PRO A 356 -18.57 -21.22 14.88
C PRO A 356 -17.53 -22.28 14.51
N PHE A 357 -16.26 -22.12 14.91
CA PHE A 357 -15.22 -23.12 14.68
C PHE A 357 -15.52 -24.45 15.39
N VAL A 358 -15.99 -24.36 16.64
CA VAL A 358 -16.38 -25.53 17.46
C VAL A 358 -17.58 -26.25 16.84
N TYR A 359 -18.62 -25.50 16.48
CA TYR A 359 -19.84 -26.09 15.91
C TYR A 359 -19.63 -26.61 14.49
N TYR A 360 -18.81 -25.94 13.67
CA TYR A 360 -18.36 -26.49 12.40
C TYR A 360 -17.67 -27.85 12.61
N THR A 361 -16.70 -27.93 13.53
CA THR A 361 -15.99 -29.18 13.84
C THR A 361 -16.96 -30.29 14.25
N ALA A 362 -18.00 -29.95 15.03
CA ALA A 362 -19.06 -30.88 15.39
C ALA A 362 -19.86 -31.37 14.18
N PHE A 363 -20.26 -30.48 13.26
CA PHE A 363 -20.97 -30.88 12.04
C PHE A 363 -20.08 -31.68 11.08
N ALA A 364 -18.83 -31.26 10.89
CA ALA A 364 -17.84 -31.94 10.05
C ALA A 364 -17.54 -33.36 10.53
N SER A 365 -17.69 -33.65 11.83
CA SER A 365 -17.56 -35.01 12.36
C SER A 365 -18.65 -35.98 11.88
N GLY A 366 -19.71 -35.49 11.22
CA GLY A 366 -20.86 -36.30 10.81
C GLY A 366 -21.77 -36.73 11.96
N ARG A 367 -21.38 -36.58 13.23
CA ARG A 367 -22.14 -37.07 14.40
C ARG A 367 -23.24 -36.14 14.88
N TYR A 368 -23.08 -34.84 14.65
CA TYR A 368 -24.00 -33.82 15.16
C TYR A 368 -24.83 -33.18 14.05
N THR A 369 -26.03 -32.74 14.40
CA THR A 369 -26.92 -31.96 13.54
C THR A 369 -27.47 -30.76 14.32
N PRO A 370 -28.07 -29.76 13.66
CA PRO A 370 -28.72 -28.66 14.37
C PRO A 370 -29.82 -29.10 15.36
N LYS A 371 -30.38 -30.31 15.17
CA LYS A 371 -31.41 -30.90 16.03
C LYS A 371 -30.85 -31.73 17.19
N SER A 372 -29.56 -32.06 17.16
CA SER A 372 -28.92 -32.80 18.25
C SER A 372 -29.08 -32.04 19.56
N ILE A 373 -29.40 -32.77 20.63
CA ILE A 373 -29.62 -32.20 21.96
C ILE A 373 -28.31 -32.19 22.74
N VAL A 374 -28.08 -31.10 23.47
CA VAL A 374 -26.97 -30.92 24.41
C VAL A 374 -27.52 -30.33 25.69
N ASP A 375 -27.10 -30.88 26.83
CA ASP A 375 -27.57 -30.41 28.12
C ASP A 375 -26.88 -29.11 28.51
N ASP A 376 -27.64 -28.04 28.66
CA ASP A 376 -27.23 -26.80 29.31
C ASP A 376 -27.43 -26.92 30.82
N THR A 377 -26.59 -27.73 31.46
CA THR A 377 -26.60 -28.03 32.91
C THR A 377 -25.19 -27.93 33.49
N LYS A 378 -25.09 -27.61 34.79
CA LYS A 378 -23.82 -27.44 35.51
C LYS A 378 -22.92 -28.65 35.25
N LYS A 379 -21.69 -28.37 34.79
CA LYS A 379 -20.63 -29.36 34.63
C LYS A 379 -19.32 -28.73 35.03
N THR A 380 -18.51 -29.45 35.78
CA THR A 380 -17.20 -29.02 36.26
C THR A 380 -16.14 -29.88 35.58
N TYR A 381 -15.04 -29.25 35.20
CA TYR A 381 -13.91 -29.86 34.50
C TYR A 381 -12.65 -29.63 35.33
N TRP A 382 -11.75 -30.60 35.32
CA TRP A 382 -10.39 -30.43 35.84
C TRP A 382 -9.50 -29.90 34.73
N ASP A 383 -8.88 -28.72 34.91
CA ASP A 383 -8.04 -28.08 33.88
C ASP A 383 -6.55 -28.41 34.00
N GLY A 384 -6.19 -29.29 34.94
CA GLY A 384 -4.80 -29.62 35.27
C GLY A 384 -4.27 -28.87 36.49
N LYS A 385 -4.91 -27.76 36.89
CA LYS A 385 -4.53 -26.93 38.05
C LYS A 385 -5.70 -26.72 39.01
N GLU A 386 -6.87 -26.38 38.48
CA GLU A 386 -8.08 -26.09 39.24
C GLU A 386 -9.35 -26.67 38.58
N TYR A 387 -10.44 -26.63 39.32
CA TYR A 387 -11.75 -27.04 38.82
C TYR A 387 -12.46 -25.86 38.14
N TYR A 388 -12.59 -25.92 36.83
CA TYR A 388 -13.31 -24.93 36.04
C TYR A 388 -14.79 -25.32 35.86
N THR A 389 -15.69 -24.39 36.19
CA THR A 389 -17.15 -24.56 35.99
C THR A 389 -17.67 -23.46 35.07
N PRO A 390 -17.85 -23.69 33.75
CA PRO A 390 -18.38 -22.68 32.85
C PRO A 390 -19.80 -22.26 33.25
N LYS A 391 -20.10 -20.98 33.08
CA LYS A 391 -21.43 -20.40 33.30
C LYS A 391 -21.93 -19.71 32.04
N ASN A 392 -23.25 -19.71 31.84
CA ASN A 392 -23.88 -18.84 30.85
C ASN A 392 -23.82 -17.38 31.29
N TYR A 393 -23.92 -16.46 30.34
CA TYR A 393 -23.85 -15.02 30.61
C TYR A 393 -24.91 -14.53 31.62
N ASN A 394 -26.11 -15.12 31.61
CA ASN A 394 -27.19 -14.81 32.55
C ASN A 394 -27.15 -15.66 33.84
N GLU A 395 -26.08 -16.46 34.03
CA GLU A 395 -25.90 -17.43 35.11
C GLU A 395 -27.01 -18.47 35.29
N LYS A 396 -27.88 -18.65 34.29
CA LYS A 396 -28.99 -19.62 34.31
C LYS A 396 -28.70 -20.78 33.36
N TYR A 397 -29.27 -21.94 33.70
CA TYR A 397 -29.24 -23.16 32.91
C TYR A 397 -30.58 -23.35 32.20
N SER A 398 -30.53 -23.75 30.94
CA SER A 398 -31.71 -23.94 30.08
C SER A 398 -32.15 -25.41 30.01
N GLY A 399 -31.43 -26.33 30.65
CA GLY A 399 -31.68 -27.77 30.54
C GLY A 399 -31.34 -28.31 29.14
N PRO A 400 -31.99 -29.38 28.66
CA PRO A 400 -31.73 -29.91 27.33
C PRO A 400 -32.13 -28.91 26.23
N VAL A 401 -31.17 -28.53 25.38
CA VAL A 401 -31.38 -27.60 24.26
C VAL A 401 -30.84 -28.19 22.96
N SER A 402 -31.44 -27.82 21.83
CA SER A 402 -30.86 -28.18 20.52
C SER A 402 -29.59 -27.37 20.25
N ILE A 403 -28.66 -27.96 19.48
CA ILE A 403 -27.45 -27.25 19.02
C ILE A 403 -27.81 -25.94 18.31
N ARG A 404 -28.87 -25.93 17.49
CA ARG A 404 -29.37 -24.69 16.86
C ARG A 404 -29.65 -23.63 17.92
N LYS A 405 -30.50 -23.97 18.90
CA LYS A 405 -30.90 -23.01 19.94
C LYS A 405 -29.72 -22.55 20.78
N ALA A 406 -28.80 -23.46 21.10
CA ALA A 406 -27.59 -23.18 21.85
C ALA A 406 -26.69 -22.17 21.13
N LEU A 407 -26.49 -22.29 19.82
CA LEU A 407 -25.68 -21.35 19.05
C LEU A 407 -26.41 -20.02 18.79
N GLU A 408 -27.71 -20.05 18.47
CA GLU A 408 -28.55 -18.85 18.28
C GLU A 408 -28.56 -17.95 19.54
N LEU A 409 -28.71 -18.55 20.72
CA LEU A 409 -28.65 -17.84 22.01
C LEU A 409 -27.23 -17.70 22.56
N SER A 410 -26.23 -18.23 21.85
CA SER A 410 -24.82 -18.17 22.24
C SER A 410 -24.56 -18.69 23.66
N LEU A 411 -25.18 -19.81 24.04
CA LEU A 411 -24.99 -20.43 25.36
C LEU A 411 -23.55 -20.94 25.52
N ASN A 412 -22.97 -20.78 26.71
CA ASN A 412 -21.56 -21.09 26.98
C ASN A 412 -21.37 -22.57 27.31
N VAL A 413 -22.20 -23.10 28.18
CA VAL A 413 -22.05 -24.48 28.69
C VAL A 413 -22.19 -25.51 27.57
N PRO A 414 -23.20 -25.43 26.67
CA PRO A 414 -23.25 -26.28 25.48
C PRO A 414 -22.02 -26.18 24.59
N ALA A 415 -21.47 -24.97 24.38
CA ALA A 415 -20.28 -24.80 23.53
C ALA A 415 -19.06 -25.52 24.11
N VAL A 416 -18.84 -25.42 25.43
CA VAL A 416 -17.76 -26.16 26.11
C VAL A 416 -18.01 -27.67 26.02
N LYS A 417 -19.23 -28.14 26.29
CA LYS A 417 -19.57 -29.57 26.20
C LYS A 417 -19.34 -30.14 24.80
N ILE A 418 -19.75 -29.42 23.75
CA ILE A 418 -19.53 -29.82 22.36
C ILE A 418 -18.03 -29.79 22.03
N GLY A 419 -17.31 -28.72 22.39
CA GLY A 419 -15.86 -28.62 22.15
C GLY A 419 -15.07 -29.78 22.78
N GLN A 420 -15.42 -30.13 24.02
CA GLN A 420 -14.82 -31.28 24.71
C GLN A 420 -15.19 -32.62 24.04
N ALA A 421 -16.43 -32.77 23.56
CA ALA A 421 -16.90 -34.00 22.92
C ALA A 421 -16.29 -34.23 21.53
N VAL A 422 -16.03 -33.17 20.75
CA VAL A 422 -15.39 -33.27 19.44
C VAL A 422 -13.86 -33.36 19.53
N GLY A 423 -13.28 -32.83 20.61
CA GLY A 423 -11.85 -32.72 20.84
C GLY A 423 -11.32 -31.34 20.44
N LEU A 424 -10.64 -30.65 21.37
CA LEU A 424 -10.15 -29.29 21.14
C LEU A 424 -9.04 -29.22 20.09
N ASP A 425 -8.19 -30.25 20.00
CA ASP A 425 -7.13 -30.31 18.97
C ASP A 425 -7.70 -30.28 17.55
N LYS A 426 -8.85 -30.93 17.33
CA LYS A 426 -9.55 -30.89 16.03
C LYS A 426 -10.13 -29.52 15.73
N VAL A 427 -10.59 -28.80 16.76
CA VAL A 427 -11.04 -27.41 16.59
C VAL A 427 -9.86 -26.54 16.20
N ILE A 428 -8.71 -26.73 16.83
CA ILE A 428 -7.48 -26.01 16.50
C ILE A 428 -7.03 -26.34 15.08
N GLU A 429 -7.05 -27.61 14.66
CA GLU A 429 -6.73 -28.04 13.30
C GLU A 429 -7.60 -27.33 12.25
N VAL A 430 -8.91 -27.25 12.47
CA VAL A 430 -9.82 -26.47 11.62
C VAL A 430 -9.43 -25.00 11.59
N VAL A 431 -9.15 -24.40 12.75
CA VAL A 431 -8.77 -23.00 12.85
C VAL A 431 -7.46 -22.70 12.10
N ARG A 432 -6.47 -23.60 12.19
CA ARG A 432 -5.21 -23.51 11.42
C ARG A 432 -5.42 -23.65 9.91
N THR A 433 -6.30 -24.57 9.50
CA THR A 433 -6.70 -24.77 8.11
C THR A 433 -7.35 -23.51 7.50
N LEU A 434 -7.95 -22.65 8.34
CA LEU A 434 -8.55 -21.38 7.96
C LEU A 434 -7.58 -20.19 7.97
N GLY A 435 -6.28 -20.43 8.08
CA GLY A 435 -5.25 -19.40 7.98
C GLY A 435 -5.00 -18.61 9.27
N ILE A 436 -5.57 -19.02 10.41
CA ILE A 436 -5.34 -18.37 11.71
C ILE A 436 -3.94 -18.75 12.22
N LYS A 437 -3.07 -17.75 12.41
CA LYS A 437 -1.65 -17.90 12.77
C LYS A 437 -1.39 -17.57 14.24
N SER A 438 -2.26 -16.80 14.88
CA SER A 438 -2.16 -16.46 16.31
C SER A 438 -1.99 -17.71 17.20
N PRO A 439 -1.24 -17.63 18.32
CA PRO A 439 -1.05 -18.77 19.23
C PRO A 439 -2.37 -19.27 19.82
N ILE A 440 -2.57 -20.58 19.88
CA ILE A 440 -3.80 -21.19 20.40
C ILE A 440 -3.44 -22.39 21.26
N GLU A 441 -4.00 -22.44 22.47
CA GLU A 441 -3.86 -23.58 23.38
C GLU A 441 -5.19 -24.33 23.54
N PRO A 442 -5.18 -25.67 23.66
CA PRO A 442 -6.37 -26.49 23.85
C PRO A 442 -6.92 -26.43 25.28
N VAL A 443 -7.16 -25.23 25.80
CA VAL A 443 -7.73 -25.01 27.14
C VAL A 443 -9.25 -25.24 27.15
N ILE A 444 -9.83 -25.67 28.28
CA ILE A 444 -11.27 -25.99 28.38
C ILE A 444 -12.17 -24.79 28.01
N SER A 445 -11.69 -23.57 28.25
CA SER A 445 -12.38 -22.31 27.93
C SER A 445 -12.23 -21.89 26.45
N LEU A 446 -11.42 -22.57 25.64
CA LEU A 446 -11.21 -22.24 24.22
C LEU A 446 -12.52 -22.12 23.42
N PRO A 447 -13.55 -22.98 23.59
CA PRO A 447 -14.84 -22.82 22.92
C PRO A 447 -15.57 -21.50 23.22
N LEU A 448 -15.15 -20.78 24.26
CA LEU A 448 -15.68 -19.47 24.65
C LEU A 448 -14.80 -18.31 24.14
N GLY A 449 -13.74 -18.59 23.38
CA GLY A 449 -12.84 -17.60 22.80
C GLY A 449 -11.72 -17.16 23.76
N ALA A 450 -11.21 -18.07 24.61
CA ALA A 450 -10.03 -17.84 25.44
C ALA A 450 -8.73 -17.92 24.60
N VAL A 451 -8.62 -17.05 23.62
CA VAL A 451 -7.53 -16.94 22.64
C VAL A 451 -7.53 -15.52 22.11
N ASP A 452 -6.37 -14.95 21.80
CA ASP A 452 -6.29 -13.61 21.21
C ASP A 452 -6.11 -13.72 19.69
N LEU A 453 -7.03 -13.13 18.92
CA LEU A 453 -7.05 -13.16 17.46
C LEU A 453 -7.17 -11.76 16.88
N THR A 454 -6.74 -11.58 15.64
CA THR A 454 -6.83 -10.31 14.93
C THR A 454 -8.14 -10.19 14.12
N PRO A 455 -8.63 -8.97 13.82
CA PRO A 455 -9.77 -8.78 12.92
C PRO A 455 -9.57 -9.39 11.53
N LEU A 456 -8.36 -9.33 10.96
CA LEU A 456 -8.07 -9.96 9.66
C LEU A 456 -8.26 -11.48 9.70
N GLU A 457 -7.72 -12.14 10.72
CA GLU A 457 -7.87 -13.59 10.92
C GLU A 457 -9.34 -14.00 11.01
N MET A 458 -10.14 -13.24 11.79
CA MET A 458 -11.57 -13.52 11.94
C MET A 458 -12.35 -13.28 10.63
N ALA A 459 -12.11 -12.19 9.92
CA ALA A 459 -12.79 -11.86 8.67
C ALA A 459 -12.48 -12.90 7.58
N SER A 460 -11.21 -13.28 7.43
CA SER A 460 -10.73 -14.27 6.46
C SER A 460 -11.28 -15.67 6.75
N ALA A 461 -11.25 -16.10 8.02
CA ALA A 461 -11.80 -17.40 8.40
C ALA A 461 -13.31 -17.48 8.12
N PHE A 462 -14.07 -16.41 8.41
CA PHE A 462 -15.50 -16.35 8.13
C PHE A 462 -15.82 -16.23 6.62
N ALA A 463 -14.92 -15.63 5.82
CA ALA A 463 -15.02 -15.64 4.36
C ALA A 463 -15.04 -17.07 3.81
N THR A 464 -14.29 -17.99 4.42
CA THR A 464 -14.32 -19.41 4.03
C THR A 464 -15.69 -20.06 4.27
N PHE A 465 -16.38 -19.70 5.37
CA PHE A 465 -17.76 -20.16 5.59
C PHE A 465 -18.74 -19.55 4.58
N ALA A 466 -18.55 -18.27 4.24
CA ALA A 466 -19.34 -17.58 3.24
C ALA A 466 -19.20 -18.21 1.84
N ASN A 467 -18.01 -18.71 1.52
CA ASN A 467 -17.69 -19.35 0.24
C ASN A 467 -17.74 -20.90 0.29
N ASN A 468 -18.67 -21.47 1.06
CA ASN A 468 -18.93 -22.92 1.09
C ASN A 468 -17.71 -23.81 1.39
N GLY A 469 -16.71 -23.28 2.09
CA GLY A 469 -15.50 -24.03 2.47
C GLY A 469 -14.28 -23.84 1.57
N TRP A 470 -14.34 -22.94 0.59
CA TRP A 470 -13.19 -22.55 -0.23
C TRP A 470 -12.39 -21.45 0.47
N HIS A 471 -11.07 -21.61 0.49
CA HIS A 471 -10.13 -20.75 1.21
C HIS A 471 -8.92 -20.39 0.33
N SER A 472 -8.49 -19.14 0.42
CA SER A 472 -7.16 -18.67 0.03
C SER A 472 -6.58 -17.84 1.17
N ASP A 473 -5.26 -17.68 1.19
CA ASP A 473 -4.63 -16.72 2.11
C ASP A 473 -5.09 -15.29 1.77
N PRO A 474 -5.46 -14.46 2.78
CA PRO A 474 -5.89 -13.10 2.51
C PRO A 474 -4.72 -12.23 2.07
N THR A 475 -4.96 -11.36 1.09
CA THR A 475 -3.92 -10.47 0.55
C THR A 475 -4.44 -9.06 0.30
N PHE A 476 -3.53 -8.09 0.41
CA PHE A 476 -3.72 -6.68 0.05
C PHE A 476 -3.20 -6.36 -1.36
N ILE A 477 -2.41 -7.25 -1.94
CA ILE A 477 -1.69 -7.04 -3.20
C ILE A 477 -2.24 -8.03 -4.22
N VAL A 478 -2.68 -7.54 -5.37
CA VAL A 478 -3.06 -8.36 -6.52
C VAL A 478 -1.81 -8.77 -7.29
N GLN A 479 -0.99 -7.80 -7.66
CA GLN A 479 0.17 -8.02 -8.50
C GLN A 479 1.24 -6.94 -8.24
N ILE A 480 2.49 -7.28 -8.44
CA ILE A 480 3.62 -6.35 -8.47
C ILE A 480 4.35 -6.55 -9.79
N THR A 481 4.61 -5.47 -10.51
CA THR A 481 5.56 -5.46 -11.64
C THR A 481 6.74 -4.54 -11.35
N ASP A 482 7.82 -4.72 -12.08
CA ASP A 482 8.89 -3.72 -12.16
C ASP A 482 8.50 -2.56 -13.11
N SER A 483 9.44 -1.66 -13.39
CA SER A 483 9.24 -0.53 -14.32
C SER A 483 9.20 -0.93 -15.79
N ASN A 484 9.71 -2.11 -16.16
CA ASN A 484 9.67 -2.67 -17.51
C ASN A 484 8.35 -3.41 -17.80
N GLY A 485 7.58 -3.74 -16.74
CA GLY A 485 6.34 -4.49 -16.80
C GLY A 485 6.51 -5.98 -16.52
N ASP A 486 7.69 -6.42 -16.09
CA ASP A 486 7.94 -7.80 -15.68
C ASP A 486 7.27 -8.07 -14.33
N VAL A 487 6.55 -9.20 -14.23
CA VAL A 487 5.81 -9.57 -13.02
C VAL A 487 6.76 -10.08 -11.95
N LEU A 488 6.81 -9.37 -10.81
CA LEU A 488 7.59 -9.72 -9.62
C LEU A 488 6.79 -10.57 -8.62
N LEU A 489 5.47 -10.34 -8.56
CA LEU A 489 4.53 -11.10 -7.72
C LEU A 489 3.17 -11.13 -8.40
N ASP A 490 2.53 -12.31 -8.38
CA ASP A 490 1.15 -12.50 -8.81
C ASP A 490 0.39 -13.24 -7.72
N ASN A 491 -0.57 -12.57 -7.10
CA ASN A 491 -1.46 -13.14 -6.09
C ASN A 491 -2.85 -13.41 -6.69
N THR A 492 -2.93 -13.77 -7.96
CA THR A 492 -4.15 -14.28 -8.57
C THR A 492 -4.73 -15.38 -7.66
N PRO A 493 -6.01 -15.29 -7.23
CA PRO A 493 -6.56 -16.20 -6.23
C PRO A 493 -6.59 -17.65 -6.71
N GLU A 494 -6.03 -18.55 -5.91
CA GLU A 494 -6.10 -20.00 -6.10
C GLU A 494 -6.87 -20.67 -4.95
N PRO A 495 -8.19 -20.48 -4.85
CA PRO A 495 -8.96 -21.01 -3.73
C PRO A 495 -8.94 -22.53 -3.70
N GLN A 496 -8.74 -23.08 -2.50
CA GLN A 496 -8.77 -24.51 -2.24
C GLN A 496 -9.96 -24.87 -1.36
N ARG A 497 -10.63 -25.99 -1.65
CA ARG A 497 -11.71 -26.47 -0.79
C ARG A 497 -11.13 -27.18 0.42
N VAL A 498 -11.13 -26.48 1.55
CA VAL A 498 -10.52 -26.94 2.80
C VAL A 498 -11.54 -27.40 3.84
N LEU A 499 -12.81 -27.02 3.69
CA LEU A 499 -13.90 -27.44 4.58
C LEU A 499 -14.92 -28.34 3.89
N ASP A 500 -15.60 -29.18 4.68
CA ASP A 500 -16.71 -30.00 4.22
C ASP A 500 -17.95 -29.12 3.91
N PRO A 501 -18.49 -29.18 2.69
CA PRO A 501 -19.54 -28.27 2.27
C PRO A 501 -20.90 -28.53 2.95
N TRP A 502 -21.19 -29.77 3.37
CA TRP A 502 -22.40 -30.06 4.14
C TRP A 502 -22.33 -29.42 5.53
N ALA A 503 -21.18 -29.53 6.20
CA ALA A 503 -20.94 -28.92 7.50
C ALA A 503 -20.97 -27.39 7.43
N VAL A 504 -20.37 -26.78 6.39
CA VAL A 504 -20.44 -25.33 6.17
C VAL A 504 -21.87 -24.87 5.91
N ALA A 505 -22.62 -25.53 5.02
CA ALA A 505 -24.01 -25.18 4.74
C ALA A 505 -24.90 -25.31 5.98
N THR A 506 -24.65 -26.34 6.81
CA THR A 506 -25.33 -26.56 8.09
C THR A 506 -25.00 -25.46 9.10
N LEU A 507 -23.73 -25.07 9.21
CA LEU A 507 -23.31 -23.95 10.06
C LEU A 507 -23.95 -22.63 9.59
N ASN A 508 -23.92 -22.34 8.29
CA ASN A 508 -24.50 -21.13 7.70
C ASN A 508 -26.00 -21.02 7.99
N ASP A 509 -26.73 -22.13 7.95
CA ASP A 509 -28.15 -22.17 8.31
C ASP A 509 -28.39 -21.85 9.80
N VAL A 510 -27.55 -22.36 10.71
CA VAL A 510 -27.66 -22.03 12.14
C VAL A 510 -27.24 -20.58 12.43
N LEU A 511 -26.20 -20.08 11.75
CA LEU A 511 -25.73 -18.69 11.92
C LEU A 511 -26.68 -17.65 11.33
N GLN A 512 -27.46 -17.98 10.30
CA GLN A 512 -28.62 -17.15 9.91
C GLN A 512 -29.63 -17.02 11.05
N GLY A 513 -29.81 -18.07 11.85
CA GLY A 513 -30.63 -18.04 13.07
C GLY A 513 -30.11 -17.07 14.13
N VAL A 514 -28.79 -16.87 14.26
CA VAL A 514 -28.21 -15.89 15.19
C VAL A 514 -28.69 -14.48 14.87
N ILE A 515 -28.76 -14.13 13.58
CA ILE A 515 -29.24 -12.83 13.11
C ILE A 515 -30.78 -12.75 13.16
N ASN A 516 -31.50 -13.81 12.78
CA ASN A 516 -32.96 -13.74 12.71
C ASN A 516 -33.64 -13.85 14.07
N ASN A 517 -33.13 -14.73 14.94
CA ASN A 517 -33.81 -15.18 16.16
C ASN A 517 -32.96 -15.01 17.42
N GLY A 518 -31.65 -14.78 17.27
CA GLY A 518 -30.66 -14.89 18.32
C GLY A 518 -30.05 -13.57 18.79
N THR A 519 -28.77 -13.64 19.17
CA THR A 519 -28.01 -12.50 19.74
C THR A 519 -27.63 -11.42 18.74
N GLY A 520 -27.73 -11.69 17.43
CA GLY A 520 -27.31 -10.80 16.34
C GLY A 520 -28.45 -10.02 15.67
N LYS A 521 -29.64 -9.92 16.29
CA LYS A 521 -30.84 -9.33 15.68
C LYS A 521 -30.65 -7.95 15.07
N ALA A 522 -29.81 -7.11 15.69
CA ALA A 522 -29.55 -5.77 15.19
C ALA A 522 -28.77 -5.75 13.85
N ALA A 523 -28.14 -6.87 13.46
CA ALA A 523 -27.45 -7.03 12.17
C ALA A 523 -28.41 -7.35 11.00
N LYS A 524 -29.70 -7.57 11.26
CA LYS A 524 -30.65 -8.03 10.24
C LYS A 524 -30.77 -7.00 9.10
N MET A 525 -30.59 -7.46 7.87
CA MET A 525 -30.85 -6.71 6.64
C MET A 525 -32.13 -7.24 5.98
N GLU A 526 -33.02 -6.34 5.58
CA GLU A 526 -34.26 -6.74 4.90
C GLU A 526 -33.95 -7.25 3.49
N GLY A 527 -34.59 -8.35 3.09
CA GLY A 527 -34.46 -8.92 1.75
C GLY A 527 -33.10 -9.56 1.42
N ARG A 528 -32.09 -9.50 2.31
CA ARG A 528 -30.77 -10.10 2.09
C ARG A 528 -30.42 -11.09 3.21
N PRO A 529 -30.25 -12.39 2.92
CA PRO A 529 -29.83 -13.35 3.92
C PRO A 529 -28.38 -13.06 4.35
N ALA A 530 -28.15 -13.08 5.66
CA ALA A 530 -26.85 -12.90 6.26
C ALA A 530 -26.64 -13.93 7.37
N ALA A 531 -25.40 -14.31 7.58
CA ALA A 531 -24.97 -15.15 8.70
C ALA A 531 -23.93 -14.38 9.51
N GLY A 532 -23.86 -14.65 10.81
CA GLY A 532 -22.86 -13.99 11.65
C GLY A 532 -22.91 -14.39 13.09
N LYS A 533 -21.94 -13.90 13.86
CA LYS A 533 -21.79 -14.22 15.26
C LYS A 533 -21.33 -13.01 16.07
N THR A 534 -22.01 -12.80 17.20
CA THR A 534 -21.58 -11.85 18.24
C THR A 534 -20.46 -12.44 19.08
N GLY A 535 -19.49 -11.60 19.44
CA GLY A 535 -18.45 -11.87 20.43
C GLY A 535 -18.53 -10.88 21.58
N THR A 536 -18.36 -11.37 22.81
CA THR A 536 -18.34 -10.56 24.03
C THR A 536 -17.50 -11.30 25.05
N THR A 537 -16.51 -10.62 25.60
CA THR A 537 -15.63 -11.13 26.67
C THR A 537 -16.31 -11.01 28.03
N SER A 538 -16.00 -11.91 28.97
CA SER A 538 -16.55 -11.84 30.34
C SER A 538 -16.07 -10.61 31.11
N SER A 539 -14.92 -10.06 30.74
CA SER A 539 -14.36 -8.83 31.30
C SER A 539 -14.90 -7.55 30.64
N SER A 540 -15.83 -7.66 29.68
CA SER A 540 -16.38 -6.53 28.91
C SER A 540 -15.32 -5.64 28.25
N ARG A 541 -14.14 -6.20 27.94
CA ARG A 541 -13.01 -5.46 27.33
C ARG A 541 -13.14 -5.36 25.82
N ASP A 542 -13.59 -6.46 25.23
CA ASP A 542 -13.71 -6.63 23.78
C ASP A 542 -15.11 -7.09 23.43
N ILE A 543 -15.70 -6.40 22.45
CA ILE A 543 -16.95 -6.79 21.82
C ILE A 543 -16.76 -6.86 20.30
N TRP A 544 -17.37 -7.87 19.70
CA TRP A 544 -17.18 -8.20 18.30
C TRP A 544 -18.51 -8.47 17.61
N PHE A 545 -18.51 -8.23 16.31
CA PHE A 545 -19.45 -8.86 15.40
C PHE A 545 -18.69 -9.28 14.14
N VAL A 546 -18.77 -10.56 13.82
CA VAL A 546 -18.20 -11.11 12.59
C VAL A 546 -19.35 -11.70 11.79
N GLY A 547 -19.62 -11.14 10.63
CA GLY A 547 -20.77 -11.51 9.81
C GLY A 547 -20.45 -11.43 8.33
N TYR A 548 -21.25 -12.14 7.55
CA TYR A 548 -21.01 -12.29 6.12
C TYR A 548 -22.30 -12.53 5.33
N VAL A 549 -22.17 -12.23 4.04
CA VAL A 549 -23.02 -12.70 2.94
C VAL A 549 -22.11 -13.45 1.96
N PRO A 550 -22.63 -14.19 0.96
CA PRO A 550 -21.78 -14.90 0.00
C PRO A 550 -20.73 -14.03 -0.71
N GLN A 551 -20.98 -12.72 -0.83
CA GLN A 551 -20.09 -11.77 -1.52
C GLN A 551 -19.13 -10.99 -0.61
N LEU A 552 -19.34 -10.95 0.71
CA LEU A 552 -18.52 -10.14 1.61
C LEU A 552 -18.55 -10.67 3.04
N SER A 553 -17.38 -10.86 3.64
CA SER A 553 -17.18 -11.18 5.06
C SER A 553 -16.55 -10.00 5.77
N VAL A 554 -17.07 -9.64 6.94
CA VAL A 554 -16.61 -8.47 7.68
C VAL A 554 -16.49 -8.78 9.17
N ALA A 555 -15.33 -8.48 9.75
CA ALA A 555 -15.10 -8.48 11.19
C ALA A 555 -15.04 -7.04 11.71
N PHE A 556 -15.82 -6.75 12.74
CA PHE A 556 -15.67 -5.57 13.57
C PHE A 556 -15.21 -5.96 14.97
N TRP A 557 -14.22 -5.24 15.47
CA TRP A 557 -13.81 -5.23 16.87
C TRP A 557 -14.01 -3.84 17.46
N VAL A 558 -14.44 -3.79 18.72
CA VAL A 558 -14.54 -2.57 19.51
C VAL A 558 -13.96 -2.84 20.91
N GLY A 559 -13.09 -1.96 21.38
CA GLY A 559 -12.41 -2.09 22.67
C GLY A 559 -11.55 -0.88 23.02
N ASN A 560 -10.84 -0.96 24.15
CA ASN A 560 -9.84 0.04 24.57
C ASN A 560 -8.42 -0.54 24.44
N ASP A 561 -7.46 0.29 24.03
CA ASP A 561 -6.06 -0.13 23.89
C ASP A 561 -5.44 -0.60 25.20
N ASP A 562 -5.75 0.07 26.30
CA ASP A 562 -5.24 -0.21 27.64
C ASP A 562 -5.96 -1.38 28.35
N TYR A 563 -6.79 -2.14 27.61
CA TYR A 563 -7.58 -3.26 28.12
C TYR A 563 -8.55 -2.91 29.25
N LYS A 564 -8.84 -1.62 29.48
CA LYS A 564 -9.91 -1.25 30.41
C LYS A 564 -11.25 -1.74 29.85
N PRO A 565 -12.16 -2.21 30.73
CA PRO A 565 -13.51 -2.55 30.32
C PRO A 565 -14.19 -1.37 29.60
N LEU A 566 -14.99 -1.71 28.58
CA LEU A 566 -16.02 -0.83 28.07
C LEU A 566 -17.12 -0.65 29.14
N ARG A 567 -18.12 0.17 28.84
CA ARG A 567 -19.32 0.29 29.68
C ARG A 567 -19.84 -1.07 30.14
N ASP A 568 -20.27 -1.12 31.41
CA ASP A 568 -20.91 -2.30 31.99
C ASP A 568 -22.00 -2.88 31.07
N LYS A 569 -21.89 -4.18 30.80
CA LYS A 569 -22.80 -4.97 29.97
C LYS A 569 -22.83 -4.57 28.49
N ALA A 570 -21.81 -3.88 27.98
CA ALA A 570 -21.65 -3.69 26.55
C ALA A 570 -21.55 -5.06 25.85
N THR A 571 -22.36 -5.28 24.82
CA THR A 571 -22.36 -6.52 24.04
C THR A 571 -22.19 -6.25 22.55
N GLY A 572 -21.56 -7.19 21.85
CA GLY A 572 -21.39 -7.12 20.40
C GLY A 572 -22.71 -7.07 19.63
N GLY A 573 -23.76 -7.71 20.15
CA GLY A 573 -25.09 -7.72 19.53
C GLY A 573 -25.83 -6.39 19.62
N GLN A 574 -25.60 -5.62 20.68
CA GLN A 574 -26.22 -4.32 20.86
C GLN A 574 -25.46 -3.21 20.15
N TYR A 575 -24.13 -3.22 20.25
CA TYR A 575 -23.31 -2.07 19.83
C TYR A 575 -22.54 -2.29 18.53
N VAL A 576 -22.16 -3.52 18.17
CA VAL A 576 -21.33 -3.79 16.98
C VAL A 576 -22.15 -4.30 15.79
N ALA A 577 -23.19 -5.10 16.05
CA ALA A 577 -24.11 -5.59 15.03
C ALA A 577 -24.80 -4.48 14.21
N PRO A 578 -25.24 -3.34 14.79
CA PRO A 578 -25.75 -2.21 14.02
C PRO A 578 -24.70 -1.58 13.09
N ILE A 579 -23.46 -1.43 13.57
CA ILE A 579 -22.33 -0.90 12.78
C ILE A 579 -22.11 -1.79 11.56
N TRP A 580 -22.05 -3.11 11.79
CA TRP A 580 -21.91 -4.09 10.72
C TRP A 580 -23.05 -3.99 9.70
N ARG A 581 -24.30 -3.88 10.14
CA ARG A 581 -25.45 -3.74 9.23
C ARG A 581 -25.34 -2.50 8.37
N ASP A 582 -25.00 -1.36 8.97
CA ASP A 582 -24.95 -0.08 8.28
C ASP A 582 -23.77 -0.02 7.30
N PHE A 583 -22.63 -0.63 7.64
CA PHE A 583 -21.54 -0.87 6.70
C PHE A 583 -21.98 -1.75 5.53
N MET A 584 -22.58 -2.92 5.82
CA MET A 584 -22.97 -3.90 4.79
C MET A 584 -24.03 -3.36 3.84
N ARG A 585 -24.98 -2.55 4.32
CA ARG A 585 -25.97 -1.89 3.46
C ARG A 585 -25.34 -0.95 2.45
N GLN A 586 -24.30 -0.22 2.84
CA GLN A 586 -23.57 0.68 1.94
C GLN A 586 -22.63 -0.10 1.01
N ALA A 587 -21.87 -1.05 1.56
CA ALA A 587 -20.95 -1.89 0.80
C ALA A 587 -21.63 -2.71 -0.31
N LEU A 588 -22.88 -3.13 -0.09
CA LEU A 588 -23.62 -4.02 -1.00
C LEU A 588 -24.76 -3.31 -1.76
N ALA A 589 -24.80 -1.97 -1.74
CA ALA A 589 -25.91 -1.20 -2.33
C ALA A 589 -26.15 -1.55 -3.81
N ASN A 590 -25.09 -1.86 -4.55
CA ASN A 590 -25.12 -2.19 -5.98
C ASN A 590 -24.86 -3.68 -6.28
N GLU A 591 -24.85 -4.53 -5.25
CA GLU A 591 -24.59 -5.96 -5.39
C GLU A 591 -25.90 -6.75 -5.42
N PRO A 592 -26.06 -7.75 -6.30
CA PRO A 592 -27.26 -8.59 -6.30
C PRO A 592 -27.41 -9.35 -4.97
N VAL A 593 -28.63 -9.73 -4.60
CA VAL A 593 -28.84 -10.60 -3.43
C VAL A 593 -28.47 -12.03 -3.80
N GLN A 594 -27.64 -12.69 -2.98
CA GLN A 594 -27.32 -14.11 -3.12
C GLN A 594 -27.74 -14.89 -1.87
N ASN A 595 -28.13 -16.14 -2.07
CA ASN A 595 -28.51 -17.05 -1.00
C ASN A 595 -27.35 -17.98 -0.65
N PHE A 596 -27.28 -18.39 0.61
CA PHE A 596 -26.40 -19.49 1.03
C PHE A 596 -26.89 -20.82 0.46
N ARG A 597 -25.94 -21.69 0.09
CA ARG A 597 -26.24 -23.07 -0.30
C ARG A 597 -26.85 -23.84 0.86
N LYS A 598 -27.76 -24.76 0.56
CA LYS A 598 -28.49 -25.54 1.55
C LYS A 598 -27.79 -26.87 1.82
N ALA A 599 -27.86 -27.34 3.07
CA ALA A 599 -27.20 -28.58 3.47
C ALA A 599 -27.66 -29.82 2.69
N TRP A 600 -28.92 -29.87 2.23
CA TRP A 600 -29.43 -30.98 1.43
C TRP A 600 -28.80 -31.09 0.03
N GLU A 601 -28.07 -30.06 -0.42
CA GLU A 601 -27.33 -30.08 -1.69
C GLU A 601 -26.02 -30.91 -1.59
N PHE A 602 -25.64 -31.34 -0.40
CA PHE A 602 -24.37 -32.02 -0.13
C PHE A 602 -24.57 -33.32 0.64
N PRO A 603 -23.72 -34.34 0.42
CA PRO A 603 -23.72 -35.53 1.25
C PRO A 603 -23.21 -35.20 2.65
N ARG A 604 -23.89 -35.72 3.67
CA ARG A 604 -23.41 -35.63 5.06
C ARG A 604 -22.13 -36.46 5.23
N PRO A 605 -21.11 -35.97 5.97
CA PRO A 605 -19.94 -36.76 6.35
C PRO A 605 -20.35 -38.05 7.06
N ARG A 606 -19.66 -39.15 6.76
CA ARG A 606 -19.93 -40.48 7.32
C ARG A 606 -19.20 -40.72 8.63
#